data_AF-A0A947RAY5-F1
#
_entry.id   AF-A0A947RAY5-F1
#
_cell.length_a   1.000
_cell.length_b   1.000
_cell.length_c   1.000
_cell.angle_alpha   90.00
_cell.angle_beta   90.00
_cell.angle_gamma   90.00
#
_symmetry.space_group_name_H-M   'P 1'
#
loop_
_entity.id
_entity.type
_entity.pdbx_description
1 polymer ?
#
loop_
_entity_poly.entity_id
_entity_poly.type
_entity_poly.pdbx_seq_one_letter_code
_entity_poly.pdbx_strand_id
1 'polypeptide(L)'
;MIPPQAQKEQIEQFAKAHNINVKKFFIFMESASKEEQPVQEAIDYCKSPKNNIQLFVIKSIDRFTRGGSYFYDHMKMQLVKYGVRLIDIYGIIGNQEVNTLEHLGIRFDWSVYSPTKKSEILEAERAKDEIRDILSRMIGAEIRYVRMGYRVS
;
A
#
# COMPACT_ATOMS: atom_id res chain seq x y z
N MET A 1 11.35 3.96 -13.21
CA MET A 1 11.31 3.98 -11.73
C MET A 1 11.44 5.41 -11.27
N ILE A 2 10.49 5.95 -10.51
CA ILE A 2 10.57 7.33 -10.01
C ILE A 2 11.55 7.35 -8.81
N PRO A 3 12.54 8.27 -8.77
CA PRO A 3 13.50 8.34 -7.68
C PRO A 3 12.80 8.46 -6.32
N PRO A 4 13.34 7.89 -5.23
CA PRO A 4 12.75 7.97 -3.89
C PRO A 4 12.47 9.42 -3.44
N GLN A 5 13.33 10.36 -3.84
CA GLN A 5 13.19 11.79 -3.56
C GLN A 5 11.91 12.38 -4.18
N ALA A 6 11.61 12.06 -5.43
CA ALA A 6 10.42 12.55 -6.12
C ALA A 6 9.13 11.94 -5.54
N GLN A 7 9.19 10.74 -4.97
CA GLN A 7 8.05 10.16 -4.24
C GLN A 7 7.77 10.93 -2.94
N LYS A 8 8.83 11.31 -2.21
CA LYS A 8 8.71 12.12 -1.00
C LYS A 8 8.11 13.49 -1.31
N GLU A 9 8.59 14.18 -2.34
CA GLU A 9 8.08 15.48 -2.76
C GLU A 9 6.58 15.46 -3.10
N GLN A 10 6.12 14.42 -3.81
CA GLN A 10 4.69 14.25 -4.12
C GLN A 10 3.84 14.09 -2.86
N ILE A 11 4.30 13.30 -1.89
CA ILE A 11 3.60 13.11 -0.61
C ILE A 11 3.62 14.40 0.20
N GLU A 12 4.73 15.16 0.20
CA GLU A 12 4.82 16.45 0.88
C GLU A 12 3.88 17.49 0.28
N GLN A 13 3.77 17.57 -1.05
CA GLN A 13 2.83 18.45 -1.73
C GLN A 13 1.39 18.08 -1.39
N PHE A 14 1.06 16.79 -1.44
CA PHE A 14 -0.26 16.28 -1.06
C PHE A 14 -0.58 16.63 0.41
N ALA A 15 0.35 16.39 1.32
CA ALA A 15 0.18 16.69 2.74
C ALA A 15 -0.03 18.18 2.99
N LYS A 16 0.75 19.05 2.34
CA LYS A 16 0.56 20.52 2.42
C LYS A 16 -0.81 20.95 1.90
N ALA A 17 -1.25 20.40 0.76
CA ALA A 17 -2.55 20.73 0.18
C ALA A 17 -3.73 20.30 1.07
N HIS A 18 -3.55 19.27 1.89
CA HIS A 18 -4.60 18.70 2.76
C HIS A 18 -4.42 19.07 4.25
N ASN A 19 -3.54 20.01 4.58
CA ASN A 19 -3.22 20.40 5.97
C ASN A 19 -2.81 19.23 6.88
N ILE A 20 -2.09 18.25 6.31
CA ILE A 20 -1.59 17.08 7.03
C ILE A 20 -0.20 17.41 7.62
N ASN A 21 -0.05 17.25 8.93
CA ASN A 21 1.26 17.34 9.59
C ASN A 21 2.00 16.00 9.48
N VAL A 22 3.11 15.98 8.74
CA VAL A 22 3.92 14.76 8.56
C VAL A 22 4.88 14.57 9.73
N LYS A 23 4.66 13.49 10.50
CA LYS A 23 5.52 13.13 11.64
C LYS A 23 6.76 12.32 11.27
N LYS A 24 6.64 11.40 10.31
CA LYS A 24 7.72 10.49 9.92
C LYS A 24 7.54 10.03 8.48
N PHE A 25 8.64 9.99 7.73
CA PHE A 25 8.70 9.35 6.42
C PHE A 25 9.36 7.98 6.55
N PHE A 26 8.83 7.00 5.83
CA PHE A 26 9.43 5.69 5.65
C PHE A 26 9.81 5.54 4.18
N ILE A 27 11.11 5.42 3.90
CA ILE A 27 11.64 5.28 2.55
C ILE A 27 12.29 3.90 2.46
N PHE A 28 11.65 3.01 1.72
CA PHE A 28 12.15 1.66 1.51
C PHE A 28 12.85 1.59 0.15
N MET A 29 14.16 1.32 0.15
CA MET A 29 14.94 1.14 -1.08
C MET A 29 14.88 -0.29 -1.64
N GLU A 30 14.59 -1.28 -0.79
CA GLU A 30 14.58 -2.68 -1.20
C GLU A 30 13.25 -3.10 -1.86
N SER A 31 13.35 -3.89 -2.94
CA SER A 31 12.23 -4.67 -3.44
C SER A 31 11.76 -5.61 -2.33
N ALA A 32 10.46 -5.67 -2.07
CA ALA A 32 9.85 -6.62 -1.14
C ALA A 32 10.11 -8.09 -1.53
N SER A 33 11.31 -8.59 -1.26
CA SER A 33 11.78 -9.95 -1.56
C SER A 33 11.94 -10.83 -0.32
N LYS A 34 11.70 -10.29 0.88
CA LYS A 34 11.69 -11.03 2.15
C LYS A 34 10.24 -11.35 2.57
N GLU A 35 10.08 -12.38 3.41
CA GLU A 35 8.77 -12.79 3.97
C GLU A 35 8.05 -11.64 4.70
N GLU A 36 8.83 -10.75 5.34
CA GLU A 36 8.33 -9.53 5.96
C GLU A 36 8.39 -8.34 4.99
N GLN A 37 7.22 -7.78 4.70
CA GLN A 37 7.10 -6.59 3.86
C GLN A 37 7.69 -5.38 4.62
N PRO A 38 8.56 -4.56 4.02
CA PRO A 38 9.18 -3.40 4.68
C PRO A 38 8.18 -2.43 5.33
N VAL A 39 6.96 -2.37 4.77
CA VAL A 39 5.85 -1.55 5.28
C VAL A 39 5.42 -1.90 6.70
N GLN A 40 5.71 -3.12 7.20
CA GLN A 40 5.32 -3.55 8.54
C GLN A 40 5.94 -2.66 9.63
N GLU A 41 7.18 -2.20 9.45
CA GLU A 41 7.84 -1.24 10.36
C GLU A 41 7.03 0.06 10.48
N ALA A 42 6.51 0.56 9.35
CA ALA A 42 5.70 1.76 9.32
C ALA A 42 4.34 1.54 10.01
N ILE A 43 3.72 0.37 9.82
CA ILE A 43 2.48 0.00 10.50
C ILE A 43 2.72 -0.07 12.01
N ASP A 44 3.80 -0.70 12.45
CA ASP A 44 4.14 -0.84 13.87
C ASP A 44 4.40 0.51 14.55
N TYR A 45 5.00 1.46 13.84
CA TYR A 45 5.10 2.84 14.31
C TYR A 45 3.72 3.47 14.55
N CYS A 46 2.72 3.14 13.73
CA CYS A 46 1.36 3.64 13.89
C CYS A 46 0.60 2.95 15.05
N LYS A 47 0.98 1.72 15.42
CA LYS A 47 0.37 0.99 16.55
C LYS A 47 0.66 1.62 17.90
N SER A 48 1.78 2.34 18.04
CA SER A 48 2.17 2.99 19.30
C SER A 48 1.30 4.23 19.57
N PRO A 49 0.47 4.24 20.63
CA PRO A 49 -0.39 5.39 20.94
C PRO A 49 0.40 6.68 21.20
N LYS A 50 1.65 6.55 21.67
CA LYS A 50 2.56 7.68 21.91
C LYS A 50 2.83 8.50 20.65
N ASN A 51 2.77 7.86 19.48
CA ASN A 51 3.04 8.53 18.21
C ASN A 51 1.84 9.33 17.72
N ASN A 52 0.62 9.09 18.24
CA ASN A 52 -0.63 9.79 17.90
C ASN A 52 -0.78 9.98 16.38
N ILE A 53 -0.87 8.87 15.66
CA ILE A 53 -0.98 8.82 14.20
C ILE A 53 -2.44 8.62 13.83
N GLN A 54 -2.95 9.43 12.90
CA GLN A 54 -4.34 9.36 12.42
C GLN A 54 -4.43 8.92 10.96
N LEU A 55 -3.37 9.20 10.18
CA LEU A 55 -3.31 8.96 8.75
C LEU A 55 -2.04 8.21 8.40
N PHE A 56 -2.17 7.20 7.55
CA PHE A 56 -1.07 6.53 6.87
C PHE A 56 -1.17 6.90 5.39
N VAL A 57 -0.22 7.71 4.89
CA VAL A 57 -0.25 8.22 3.51
C VAL A 57 0.71 7.41 2.65
N ILE A 58 0.20 6.83 1.57
CA ILE A 58 0.99 6.18 0.54
C ILE A 58 0.86 6.91 -0.78
N LYS A 59 1.84 6.69 -1.66
CA LYS A 59 1.69 7.13 -3.05
C LYS A 59 0.62 6.32 -3.79
N SER A 60 0.67 4.99 -3.66
CA SER A 60 -0.18 4.05 -4.40
C SER A 60 -0.15 2.68 -3.73
N ILE A 61 -1.13 1.84 -4.04
CA ILE A 61 -1.28 0.51 -3.40
C ILE A 61 -0.06 -0.39 -3.66
N ASP A 62 0.62 -0.26 -4.81
CA ASP A 62 1.85 -1.01 -5.12
C ASP A 62 3.08 -0.59 -4.26
N ARG A 63 2.99 0.56 -3.57
CA ARG A 63 3.97 1.00 -2.55
C ARG A 63 3.61 0.51 -1.15
N PHE A 64 2.37 0.09 -0.95
CA PHE A 64 1.90 -0.48 0.31
C PHE A 64 2.07 -2.00 0.32
N THR A 65 1.76 -2.69 -0.77
CA THR A 65 1.93 -4.14 -0.88
C THR A 65 2.26 -4.59 -2.29
N ARG A 66 2.97 -5.71 -2.37
CA ARG A 66 3.18 -6.50 -3.60
C ARG A 66 2.66 -7.93 -3.45
N GLY A 67 2.08 -8.27 -2.30
CA GLY A 67 1.59 -9.61 -1.97
C GLY A 67 0.18 -9.92 -2.48
N GLY A 68 -0.52 -8.93 -3.05
CA GLY A 68 -1.92 -9.05 -3.47
C GLY A 68 -2.91 -8.63 -2.39
N SER A 69 -4.18 -8.92 -2.66
CA SER A 69 -5.34 -8.48 -1.86
C SER A 69 -5.34 -9.00 -0.43
N TYR A 70 -4.88 -10.24 -0.20
CA TYR A 70 -4.81 -10.80 1.15
C TYR A 70 -3.89 -9.99 2.08
N PHE A 71 -2.65 -9.73 1.64
CA PHE A 71 -1.70 -8.93 2.42
C PHE A 71 -2.17 -7.47 2.55
N TYR A 72 -2.75 -6.91 1.48
CA TYR A 72 -3.36 -5.59 1.51
C TYR A 72 -4.40 -5.48 2.64
N ASP A 73 -5.36 -6.40 2.67
CA ASP A 73 -6.45 -6.38 3.62
C ASP A 73 -5.97 -6.60 5.05
N HIS A 74 -5.08 -7.58 5.25
CA HIS A 74 -4.47 -7.84 6.56
C HIS A 74 -3.77 -6.60 7.13
N MET A 75 -2.98 -5.89 6.32
CA MET A 75 -2.29 -4.67 6.74
C MET A 75 -3.23 -3.49 6.96
N LYS A 76 -4.26 -3.33 6.11
CA LYS A 76 -5.29 -2.30 6.30
C LYS A 76 -6.07 -2.52 7.60
N MET A 77 -6.43 -3.78 7.90
CA MET A 77 -7.10 -4.13 9.16
C MET A 77 -6.25 -3.81 10.38
N GLN A 78 -4.93 -4.02 10.32
CA GLN A 78 -4.02 -3.60 11.39
C GLN A 78 -4.12 -2.08 11.63
N LEU A 79 -4.07 -1.26 10.57
CA LEU A 79 -4.20 0.21 10.71
C LEU A 79 -5.56 0.62 11.30
N VAL A 80 -6.66 0.06 10.78
CA VAL A 80 -8.03 0.34 11.25
C VAL A 80 -8.20 -0.01 12.72
N LYS A 81 -7.63 -1.13 13.18
CA LYS A 81 -7.67 -1.55 14.59
C LYS A 81 -7.11 -0.50 15.55
N TYR A 82 -6.14 0.31 15.11
CA TYR A 82 -5.56 1.41 15.90
C TYR A 82 -6.12 2.79 15.53
N GLY A 83 -7.23 2.84 14.77
CA GLY A 83 -7.89 4.09 14.37
C GLY A 83 -7.12 4.89 13.31
N VAL A 84 -6.17 4.27 12.61
CA VAL A 84 -5.35 4.91 11.58
C VAL A 84 -5.99 4.68 10.23
N ARG A 85 -6.29 5.77 9.50
CA ARG A 85 -6.85 5.69 8.14
C ARG A 85 -5.74 5.62 7.11
N LEU A 86 -5.81 4.61 6.24
CA LEU A 86 -4.95 4.50 5.06
C LEU A 86 -5.50 5.38 3.94
N ILE A 87 -4.66 6.23 3.34
CA ILE A 87 -5.00 7.08 2.19
C ILE A 87 -3.90 7.02 1.14
N ASP A 88 -4.27 7.10 -0.14
CA ASP A 88 -3.31 7.26 -1.23
C ASP A 88 -3.45 8.62 -1.91
N ILE A 89 -2.37 9.10 -2.52
CA ILE A 89 -2.37 10.43 -3.17
C ILE A 89 -3.16 10.46 -4.50
N TYR A 90 -3.50 9.30 -5.07
CA TYR A 90 -4.28 9.20 -6.30
C TYR A 90 -5.80 9.06 -6.04
N GLY A 91 -6.20 8.88 -4.79
CA GLY A 91 -7.61 8.82 -4.38
C GLY A 91 -8.30 7.49 -4.69
N ILE A 92 -7.55 6.40 -4.86
CA ILE A 92 -8.12 5.06 -5.06
C ILE A 92 -8.76 4.54 -3.77
N ILE A 93 -8.12 4.80 -2.63
CA ILE A 93 -8.56 4.43 -1.29
C ILE A 93 -9.55 5.49 -0.81
N GLY A 94 -10.80 5.06 -0.64
CA GLY A 94 -11.88 5.93 -0.19
C GLY A 94 -11.78 6.26 1.30
N ASN A 95 -12.21 7.47 1.64
CA ASN A 95 -12.21 8.00 3.00
C ASN A 95 -13.56 7.83 3.71
N GLN A 96 -14.54 7.18 3.08
CA GLN A 96 -15.91 7.07 3.56
C GLN A 96 -16.37 5.61 3.55
N GLU A 97 -17.08 5.25 4.62
CA GLU A 97 -17.85 4.03 4.70
C GLU A 97 -19.32 4.38 4.48
N VAL A 98 -20.05 3.50 3.79
CA VAL A 98 -21.48 3.65 3.52
C VAL A 98 -22.22 2.58 4.28
N ASN A 99 -23.21 2.99 5.08
CA ASN A 99 -24.16 2.07 5.68
C ASN A 99 -25.38 1.90 4.78
N THR A 100 -25.64 0.68 4.32
CA THR A 100 -26.85 0.37 3.52
C THR A 100 -28.16 0.63 4.26
N LEU A 101 -28.13 0.58 5.60
CA LEU A 101 -29.28 0.79 6.47
C LEU A 101 -29.28 2.17 7.15
N GLU A 102 -28.51 3.13 6.63
CA GLU A 102 -28.44 4.50 7.17
C GLU A 102 -29.83 5.11 7.40
N HIS A 103 -30.75 4.88 6.45
CA HIS A 103 -32.13 5.37 6.48
C HIS A 103 -32.98 4.80 7.63
N LEU A 104 -32.59 3.68 8.23
CA LEU A 104 -33.25 3.08 9.40
C LEU A 104 -32.56 3.44 10.71
N GLY A 105 -31.41 4.13 10.67
CA GLY A 105 -30.61 4.43 11.85
C GLY A 105 -29.98 3.19 12.51
N ILE A 106 -29.89 2.07 11.80
CA ILE A 106 -29.36 0.80 12.31
C ILE A 106 -28.03 0.49 11.64
N ARG A 107 -27.06 -0.04 12.40
CA ARG A 107 -25.75 -0.45 11.91
C ARG A 107 -25.46 -1.90 12.28
N PHE A 108 -25.13 -2.70 11.27
CA PHE A 108 -24.52 -4.03 11.41
C PHE A 108 -23.15 -4.07 10.71
N ASP A 109 -22.28 -4.98 11.12
CA ASP A 109 -20.94 -5.11 10.53
C ASP A 109 -20.98 -5.38 9.02
N TRP A 110 -21.94 -6.18 8.55
CA TRP A 110 -22.13 -6.46 7.11
C TRP A 110 -22.82 -5.31 6.35
N SER A 111 -23.51 -4.42 7.06
CA SER A 111 -24.27 -3.32 6.43
C SER A 111 -23.38 -2.14 6.04
N VAL A 112 -22.21 -2.04 6.67
CA VAL A 112 -21.21 -0.99 6.44
C VAL A 112 -20.15 -1.51 5.49
N TYR A 113 -19.93 -0.80 4.39
CA TYR A 113 -18.91 -1.16 3.43
C TYR A 113 -18.22 0.08 2.87
N SER A 114 -16.98 -0.10 2.42
CA SER A 114 -16.24 0.92 1.68
C SER A 114 -16.52 0.76 0.19
N PRO A 115 -17.09 1.77 -0.51
CA PRO A 115 -17.39 1.68 -1.94
C PRO A 115 -16.14 1.44 -2.80
N THR A 116 -14.99 1.94 -2.36
CA THR A 116 -13.70 1.79 -3.05
C THR A 116 -13.04 0.44 -2.83
N LYS A 117 -13.54 -0.38 -1.89
CA LYS A 117 -12.93 -1.65 -1.51
C LYS A 117 -12.63 -2.57 -2.70
N LYS A 118 -13.55 -2.64 -3.67
CA LYS A 118 -13.36 -3.45 -4.89
C LYS A 118 -12.20 -2.93 -5.73
N SER A 119 -12.11 -1.63 -5.94
CA SER A 119 -11.03 -0.99 -6.68
C SER A 119 -9.69 -1.18 -5.98
N GLU A 120 -9.65 -1.04 -4.65
CA GLU A 120 -8.44 -1.25 -3.86
C GLU A 120 -7.91 -2.69 -3.98
N ILE A 121 -8.81 -3.69 -3.89
CA ILE A 121 -8.46 -5.11 -4.06
C ILE A 121 -7.90 -5.37 -5.47
N LEU A 122 -8.55 -4.81 -6.49
CA LEU A 122 -8.10 -4.96 -7.88
C LEU A 122 -6.69 -4.40 -8.09
N GLU A 123 -6.40 -3.22 -7.54
CA GLU A 123 -5.07 -2.60 -7.63
C GLU A 123 -4.01 -3.39 -6.86
N ALA A 124 -4.37 -3.99 -5.72
CA ALA A 124 -3.46 -4.86 -4.98
C ALA A 124 -3.09 -6.12 -5.79
N GLU A 125 -4.05 -6.75 -6.47
CA GLU A 125 -3.76 -7.89 -7.36
C GLU A 125 -2.95 -7.47 -8.59
N ARG A 126 -3.25 -6.31 -9.20
CA ARG A 126 -2.46 -5.76 -10.30
C ARG A 126 -0.99 -5.56 -9.90
N ALA A 127 -0.74 -4.99 -8.73
CA ALA A 127 0.62 -4.79 -8.22
C ALA A 127 1.39 -6.12 -8.05
N LYS A 128 0.69 -7.19 -7.66
CA LYS A 128 1.26 -8.53 -7.55
C LYS A 128 1.57 -9.14 -8.92
N ASP A 129 0.63 -9.02 -9.87
CA ASP A 129 0.81 -9.51 -11.23
C ASP A 129 1.97 -8.80 -11.95
N GLU A 130 2.10 -7.48 -11.80
CA GLU A 130 3.22 -6.71 -12.35
C GLU A 130 4.59 -7.22 -11.86
N ILE A 131 4.69 -7.57 -10.57
CA ILE A 131 5.91 -8.11 -10.00
C ILE A 131 6.22 -9.49 -10.59
N ARG A 132 5.21 -10.35 -10.73
CA ARG A 132 5.38 -11.64 -11.40
C ARG A 132 5.90 -11.44 -12.82
N ASP A 133 5.32 -10.52 -13.58
CA ASP A 133 5.70 -10.26 -14.98
C ASP A 133 7.12 -9.68 -15.10
N ILE A 134 7.56 -8.86 -14.14
CA ILE A 134 8.95 -8.38 -14.05
C ILE A 134 9.91 -9.54 -13.79
N LEU A 135 9.60 -10.38 -12.79
CA LEU A 135 10.44 -11.52 -12.43
C LEU A 135 10.53 -12.54 -13.56
N SER A 136 9.41 -12.85 -14.21
CA SER A 136 9.38 -13.77 -15.37
C SER A 136 10.22 -13.24 -16.53
N ARG A 137 10.19 -11.94 -16.82
CA ARG A 137 11.02 -11.34 -17.87
C ARG A 137 12.52 -11.36 -17.51
N MET A 138 12.85 -11.01 -16.27
CA MET A 138 14.23 -10.93 -15.78
C MET A 138 14.88 -12.32 -15.74
N ILE A 139 14.27 -13.26 -15.00
CA ILE A 139 14.77 -14.64 -14.88
C ILE A 139 14.76 -15.32 -16.26
N GLY A 140 13.74 -15.06 -17.08
CA GLY A 140 13.69 -15.56 -18.45
C GLY A 140 14.87 -15.07 -19.30
N ALA A 141 15.29 -13.82 -19.14
CA ALA A 141 16.48 -13.29 -19.81
C ALA A 141 17.76 -13.92 -19.28
N GLU A 142 17.92 -14.03 -17.95
CA GLU A 142 19.08 -14.67 -17.32
C GLU A 142 19.25 -16.12 -17.78
N ILE A 143 18.16 -16.92 -17.78
CA ILE A 143 18.19 -18.31 -18.26
C ILE A 143 18.61 -18.37 -19.74
N ARG A 144 18.14 -17.43 -20.58
CA ARG A 144 18.57 -17.37 -21.99
C ARG A 144 20.05 -17.07 -22.13
N TYR A 145 20.58 -16.11 -21.37
CA TYR A 145 22.01 -15.76 -21.40
C TYR A 145 22.89 -16.93 -20.94
N VAL A 146 22.49 -17.63 -19.86
CA VAL A 146 23.21 -18.82 -19.38
C VAL A 146 23.20 -19.94 -20.43
N ARG A 147 22.05 -20.20 -21.08
CA ARG A 147 21.93 -21.22 -22.14
C ARG A 147 22.74 -20.90 -23.39
N MET A 148 22.96 -19.61 -23.68
CA MET A 148 23.80 -19.15 -24.79
C MET A 148 25.30 -19.21 -24.49
N GLY A 149 25.71 -19.71 -23.32
CA GLY A 149 27.11 -19.87 -22.94
C GLY A 149 27.77 -18.60 -22.40
N TYR A 150 27.01 -17.52 -22.21
CA TYR A 150 27.52 -16.33 -21.54
C TYR A 150 27.60 -16.60 -20.04
N ARG A 151 28.82 -16.73 -19.52
CA ARG A 151 29.09 -16.71 -18.08
C ARG A 151 28.95 -15.27 -17.60
N VAL A 152 27.98 -15.01 -16.72
CA VAL A 152 27.96 -13.75 -15.96
C VAL A 152 29.04 -13.91 -14.89
N SER A 153 30.15 -13.19 -15.05
CA SER A 153 31.21 -13.03 -14.05
C SER A 153 30.86 -11.95 -13.04
#